data_AF-A0A7K1BF96-F1
#
_entry.id   AF-A0A7K1BF96-F1
#
_cell.length_a   1.000
_cell.length_b   1.000
_cell.length_c   1.000
_cell.angle_alpha   90.00
_cell.angle_beta   90.00
_cell.angle_gamma   90.00
#
_symmetry.space_group_name_H-M   'P 1'
#
loop_
_entity.id
_entity.type
_entity.pdbx_description
1 polymer ?
#
loop_
_entity_poly.entity_id
_entity_poly.type
_entity_poly.pdbx_seq_one_letter_code
_entity_poly.pdbx_strand_id
1 'polypeptide(L)' 'MTLAPDGRKLIRIEARNTETPIERKPEWIKTKAHMGPEYTRLQTLVKSEGLHTVCQEAACPNIFECWEDKEATFL' A
#
# COMPACT_ATOMS: atom_id res chain seq x y z
N MET A 1 -9.10 17.74 -17.15
CA MET A 1 -9.99 16.56 -17.32
C MET A 1 -9.36 15.70 -18.40
N THR A 2 -8.65 14.65 -18.00
CA THR A 2 -7.88 13.79 -18.91
C THR A 2 -8.82 13.00 -19.83
N LEU A 3 -8.92 13.44 -21.08
CA LEU A 3 -9.75 12.88 -22.15
C LEU A 3 -8.99 11.80 -22.94
N ALA A 4 -8.35 10.86 -22.25
CA ALA A 4 -7.79 9.69 -22.92
C ALA A 4 -8.88 8.58 -23.01
N PRO A 5 -9.08 7.93 -24.18
CA PRO A 5 -10.18 6.99 -24.41
C PRO A 5 -10.07 5.69 -23.58
N ASP A 6 -8.89 5.37 -23.07
CA ASP A 6 -8.62 4.26 -22.15
C ASP A 6 -9.21 4.46 -20.74
N GLY A 7 -9.18 5.69 -20.21
CA GLY A 7 -9.69 6.02 -18.87
C GLY A 7 -11.20 5.78 -18.72
N ARG A 8 -12.00 6.04 -19.76
CA ARG A 8 -13.47 5.81 -19.72
C ARG A 8 -13.84 4.33 -19.59
N LYS A 9 -13.04 3.43 -20.20
CA LYS A 9 -13.27 1.98 -20.12
C LYS A 9 -13.00 1.46 -18.72
N LEU A 10 -11.95 1.95 -18.06
CA LEU A 10 -11.58 1.54 -16.70
C LEU A 10 -12.62 2.01 -15.67
N ILE A 11 -13.11 3.25 -15.77
CA ILE A 11 -14.16 3.78 -14.88
C ILE A 11 -15.42 2.88 -14.87
N ARG A 12 -15.86 2.39 -16.03
CA ARG A 12 -17.01 1.47 -16.11
C ARG A 12 -16.73 0.15 -15.39
N ILE A 13 -15.51 -0.38 -15.49
CA ILE A 13 -15.13 -1.63 -14.84
C ILE A 13 -15.04 -1.43 -13.32
N GLU A 14 -14.45 -0.33 -12.86
CA GLU A 14 -14.35 0.03 -11.44
C GLU A 14 -15.72 0.21 -10.79
N ALA A 15 -16.67 0.86 -11.48
CA ALA A 15 -18.05 0.98 -11.03
C ALA A 15 -18.70 -0.39 -10.83
N ARG A 16 -18.56 -1.29 -11.81
CA ARG A 16 -19.07 -2.67 -11.72
C ARG A 16 -18.36 -3.48 -10.63
N ASN A 17 -17.06 -3.31 -10.44
CA ASN A 17 -16.32 -4.00 -9.37
C ASN A 17 -16.82 -3.59 -7.99
N THR A 18 -17.22 -2.33 -7.83
CA THR A 18 -17.75 -1.78 -6.56
C THR A 18 -19.15 -2.32 -6.22
N GLU A 19 -19.90 -2.83 -7.21
CA GLU A 19 -21.16 -3.54 -6.98
C GLU A 19 -20.95 -4.88 -6.23
N THR A 20 -19.74 -5.46 -6.32
CA THR A 20 -19.37 -6.63 -5.51
C THR A 20 -18.92 -6.16 -4.13
N PRO A 21 -19.57 -6.57 -3.04
CA PRO A 21 -19.18 -6.15 -1.71
C PRO A 21 -17.81 -6.74 -1.34
N ILE A 22 -17.01 -5.96 -0.60
CA ILE A 22 -15.70 -6.39 -0.13
C ILE A 22 -15.81 -7.69 0.67
N GLU A 23 -15.07 -8.71 0.26
CA GLU A 23 -15.09 -10.00 0.94
C GLU A 23 -14.40 -9.90 2.30
N ARG A 24 -14.95 -10.65 3.26
CA ARG A 24 -14.29 -10.82 4.55
C ARG A 24 -12.99 -11.60 4.33
N LYS A 25 -11.88 -11.01 4.77
CA LYS A 25 -10.58 -11.70 4.79
C LYS A 25 -10.68 -12.97 5.64
N PRO A 26 -10.13 -14.11 5.17
CA PRO A 26 -10.10 -15.35 5.94
C PRO A 26 -9.22 -15.22 7.18
N GLU A 27 -9.43 -16.09 8.17
CA GLU A 27 -8.81 -15.94 9.50
C GLU A 27 -7.27 -16.06 9.51
N TRP A 28 -6.68 -16.65 8.48
CA TRP A 28 -5.22 -16.79 8.33
C TRP A 28 -4.54 -15.56 7.73
N ILE A 29 -5.28 -14.62 7.11
CA ILE A 29 -4.72 -13.37 6.59
C ILE A 29 -4.80 -12.30 7.69
N LYS A 30 -3.72 -12.17 8.45
CA LYS A 30 -3.59 -11.21 9.56
C LYS A 30 -2.24 -10.51 9.50
N THR A 31 -2.25 -9.20 9.63
CA THR A 31 -1.02 -8.40 9.75
C THR A 31 -0.56 -8.36 11.20
N LYS A 32 0.73 -8.60 11.43
CA LYS A 32 1.39 -8.30 12.71
C LYS A 32 1.83 -6.83 12.70
N ALA A 33 0.96 -5.94 13.16
CA ALA A 33 1.29 -4.52 13.24
C ALA A 33 2.15 -4.26 14.49
N HIS A 34 3.45 -4.09 14.27
CA HIS A 34 4.37 -3.59 15.29
C HIS A 34 5.01 -2.30 14.78
N MET A 35 4.81 -1.19 15.49
CA MET A 35 5.46 0.08 15.19
C MET A 35 6.67 0.22 16.09
N GLY A 36 7.71 -0.54 15.78
CA GLY A 36 8.95 -0.54 16.54
C GLY A 36 9.84 0.66 16.21
N PRO A 37 11.01 0.74 16.87
CA PRO A 37 11.97 1.82 16.65
C PRO A 37 12.49 1.83 15.21
N GLU A 38 12.69 0.66 14.58
CA GLU A 38 13.27 0.59 13.25
C GLU A 38 12.24 0.97 12.17
N TYR A 39 10.97 0.55 12.31
CA TYR A 39 9.88 1.07 11.50
C TYR A 39 9.81 2.60 11.54
N THR A 40 9.83 3.19 12.73
CA THR A 40 9.72 4.65 12.92
C THR A 40 10.93 5.39 12.34
N ARG A 41 12.12 4.79 12.49
CA ARG A 41 13.36 5.32 11.93
C ARG A 41 13.33 5.32 10.41
N LEU A 42 12.97 4.20 9.77
CA LEU A 42 12.85 4.12 8.31
C LEU A 42 11.78 5.06 7.79
N GLN A 43 10.63 5.15 8.45
CA GLN A 43 9.58 6.10 8.09
C GLN A 43 10.06 7.54 8.10
N THR A 44 10.80 7.92 9.14
CA THR A 44 11.34 9.27 9.28
C THR A 44 12.39 9.55 8.21
N LEU A 45 13.27 8.59 7.95
CA LEU A 45 14.34 8.70 6.95
C LEU A 45 13.77 8.86 5.53
N VAL A 46 12.86 7.97 5.12
CA VAL A 46 12.22 8.04 3.79
C VAL A 46 11.55 9.40 3.60
N LYS A 47 10.85 9.88 4.64
CA LYS A 47 10.18 11.19 4.61
C LYS A 47 11.18 12.35 4.56
N SER A 48 12.26 12.32 5.34
CA SER A 48 13.24 13.41 5.39
C SER A 48 14.01 13.55 4.10
N GLU A 49 14.28 12.44 3.42
CA GLU A 49 14.97 12.40 2.13
C GLU A 49 14.03 12.64 0.94
N GLY A 50 12.72 12.80 1.17
CA GLY A 50 11.74 12.97 0.09
C GLY A 50 11.65 11.77 -0.85
N LEU A 51 11.90 10.56 -0.34
CA LEU A 51 11.86 9.31 -1.09
C LEU A 51 10.47 8.66 -1.03
N HIS A 52 10.19 7.82 -2.01
CA HIS A 52 8.97 7.01 -2.07
C HIS A 52 9.32 5.52 -2.04
N THR A 53 8.44 4.72 -1.43
CA THR A 53 8.57 3.27 -1.40
C THR A 53 7.27 2.63 -1.88
N VAL A 54 7.39 1.52 -2.62
CA VAL A 54 6.20 0.72 -2.98
C VAL A 54 5.52 0.17 -1.72
N CYS A 55 6.27 -0.01 -0.62
CA CYS A 55 5.75 -0.40 0.68
C CYS A 55 4.62 0.53 1.15
N GLN A 56 4.79 1.85 0.97
CA GLN A 56 3.81 2.87 1.36
C GLN A 56 2.77 3.13 0.27
N GLU A 57 3.20 3.36 -0.97
CA GLU A 57 2.32 3.77 -2.07
C GLU A 57 1.29 2.69 -2.44
N ALA A 58 1.65 1.40 -2.29
CA ALA A 58 0.76 0.27 -2.54
C ALA A 58 0.01 -0.21 -1.29
N ALA A 59 0.16 0.46 -0.14
CA ALA A 59 -0.42 0.06 1.15
C ALA A 59 -0.13 -1.42 1.50
N CYS A 60 1.13 -1.84 1.37
CA CYS A 60 1.52 -3.23 1.58
C CYS A 60 1.26 -3.67 3.04
N PRO A 61 0.55 -4.79 3.29
CA PRO A 61 0.23 -5.23 4.65
C PRO A 61 1.46 -5.68 5.46
N ASN A 62 2.61 -5.89 4.83
CA ASN A 62 3.85 -6.34 5.46
C ASN A 62 4.79 -5.19 5.85
N ILE A 63 4.39 -3.92 5.66
CA ILE A 63 5.25 -2.76 5.92
C ILE A 63 5.82 -2.74 7.35
N PHE A 64 5.04 -3.19 8.34
CA PHE A 64 5.47 -3.24 9.75
C PHE A 64 6.53 -4.30 10.02
N GLU A 65 6.49 -5.41 9.29
CA GLU A 65 7.46 -6.50 9.44
C GLU A 65 8.75 -6.16 8.68
N CYS A 66 8.64 -5.87 7.38
CA CYS A 66 9.79 -5.58 6.54
C CYS A 66 10.61 -4.40 7.06
N TRP A 67 9.96 -3.30 7.48
CA TRP A 67 10.70 -2.13 7.94
C TRP A 67 11.31 -2.32 9.33
N GLU A 68 10.69 -3.13 10.19
CA GLU A 68 11.33 -3.47 11.46
C GLU A 68 12.60 -4.31 11.24
N ASP A 69 12.58 -5.17 10.21
CA ASP A 69 13.73 -5.95 9.75
C ASP A 69 14.70 -5.18 8.83
N LYS A 70 14.50 -3.87 8.67
CA LYS A 70 15.33 -2.96 7.85
C LYS A 70 15.33 -3.26 6.35
N GLU A 71 14.23 -3.79 5.85
CA GLU A 71 13.99 -4.09 4.44
C GLU A 71 12.98 -3.12 3.83
N ALA A 72 13.33 -2.49 2.70
CA ALA A 72 12.44 -1.60 1.96
C ALA A 72 12.66 -1.72 0.44
N THR A 73 11.61 -1.49 -0.33
CA THR A 73 11.66 -1.44 -1.81
C THR A 73 11.25 -0.06 -2.30
N PHE A 74 12.12 0.58 -3.07
CA PHE A 74 11.96 1.95 -3.58
C PHE A 74 11.30 1.99 -4.96
N LEU A 75 10.83 3.19 -5.35
CA LEU A 75 10.23 3.52 -6.64
C LEU A 75 11.01 4.66 -7.31
#